data_AF-A0A961SHG5-F1
#
_entry.id   AF-A0A961SHG5-F1
#
_cell.length_a   1.000
_cell.length_b   1.000
_cell.length_c   1.000
_cell.angle_alpha   90.00
_cell.angle_beta   90.00
_cell.angle_gamma   90.00
#
_symmetry.space_group_name_H-M   'P 1'
#
loop_
_entity.id
_entity.type
_entity.pdbx_description
1 polymer ?
#
loop_
_entity_poly.entity_id
_entity_poly.type
_entity_poly.pdbx_seq_one_letter_code
_entity_poly.pdbx_strand_id
1 'polypeptide(L)'
;PMKADTGPIGGDLSHEFIILADTGESQVFLHEDVLKEEVPSADTDFFGDLSGIFEAWTSRYAATDEIHDNERFEKEVPEDKRVTARGIEVGHIFHFGTKYSEPMGAKVQGPDGQLVVPEMGSYGVGVSRLAGAIIEASHDDAGIIWPVPVAPFEVGLINLRAGDAGTDAACQELYDKLSSAGIDV
;
A
#
# COMPACT_ATOMS: atom_id res chain seq x y z
N PRO A 1 7.26 -1.60 -3.39
CA PRO A 1 6.97 -3.04 -3.31
C PRO A 1 8.25 -3.80 -2.96
N MET A 2 8.14 -4.87 -2.20
CA MET A 2 9.28 -5.69 -1.79
C MET A 2 9.10 -7.07 -2.37
N LYS A 3 10.15 -7.65 -2.96
CA LYS A 3 10.10 -9.07 -3.32
C LYS A 3 9.85 -9.87 -2.05
N ALA A 4 8.99 -10.88 -2.13
CA ALA A 4 8.53 -11.65 -0.99
C ALA A 4 8.42 -13.14 -1.32
N ASP A 5 8.32 -13.97 -0.29
CA ASP A 5 8.03 -15.39 -0.46
C ASP A 5 6.62 -15.59 -1.07
N THR A 6 6.43 -16.71 -1.76
CA THR A 6 5.13 -17.04 -2.36
C THR A 6 4.26 -17.91 -1.45
N GLY A 7 4.87 -18.50 -0.41
CA GLY A 7 4.22 -19.35 0.57
C GLY A 7 3.37 -20.46 -0.06
N PRO A 8 2.26 -20.84 0.60
CA PRO A 8 1.35 -21.85 0.08
C PRO A 8 0.50 -21.35 -1.08
N ILE A 9 0.46 -20.04 -1.37
CA ILE A 9 -0.22 -19.47 -2.55
C ILE A 9 0.55 -19.83 -3.81
N GLY A 10 1.89 -19.92 -3.75
CA GLY A 10 2.77 -20.40 -4.82
C GLY A 10 2.95 -19.40 -5.96
N GLY A 11 3.65 -19.83 -7.01
CA GLY A 11 4.14 -18.95 -8.07
C GLY A 11 5.62 -18.61 -7.91
N ASP A 12 6.10 -17.66 -8.69
CA ASP A 12 7.47 -17.15 -8.68
C ASP A 12 7.56 -15.61 -8.74
N LEU A 13 6.42 -14.93 -8.93
CA LEU A 13 6.30 -13.49 -8.93
C LEU A 13 5.38 -13.04 -7.78
N SER A 14 6.02 -12.62 -6.68
CA SER A 14 5.36 -12.22 -5.43
C SER A 14 5.97 -10.92 -4.91
N HIS A 15 5.11 -9.97 -4.55
CA HIS A 15 5.54 -8.75 -3.87
C HIS A 15 4.60 -8.36 -2.73
N GLU A 16 5.20 -8.01 -1.60
CA GLU A 16 4.52 -7.39 -0.47
C GLU A 16 4.62 -5.87 -0.55
N PHE A 17 3.56 -5.21 -0.12
CA PHE A 17 3.46 -3.76 0.05
C PHE A 17 3.51 -3.48 1.55
N ILE A 18 4.63 -2.93 1.98
CA ILE A 18 4.97 -2.77 3.40
C ILE A 18 5.10 -1.29 3.73
N ILE A 19 4.44 -0.86 4.81
CA ILE A 19 4.64 0.46 5.42
C ILE A 19 5.73 0.31 6.48
N LEU A 20 6.78 1.13 6.41
CA LEU A 20 7.86 1.10 7.41
C LEU A 20 7.32 1.56 8.77
N ALA A 21 7.52 0.74 9.79
CA ALA A 21 7.08 0.98 11.17
C ALA A 21 7.92 0.14 12.13
N ASP A 22 8.40 0.74 13.22
CA ASP A 22 9.29 0.07 14.18
C ASP A 22 8.65 -1.15 14.87
N THR A 23 7.32 -1.12 15.02
CA THR A 23 6.50 -2.18 15.61
C THR A 23 6.05 -3.24 14.61
N GLY A 24 6.37 -3.07 13.32
CA GLY A 24 5.93 -3.95 12.25
C GLY A 24 6.45 -5.38 12.40
N GLU A 25 5.73 -6.36 11.87
CA GLU A 25 6.03 -7.79 11.98
C GLU A 25 7.17 -8.24 11.06
N SER A 26 7.32 -7.63 9.89
CA SER A 26 8.27 -8.03 8.85
C SER A 26 9.56 -7.24 8.96
N GLN A 27 10.70 -7.90 8.85
CA GLN A 27 11.98 -7.23 8.67
C GLN A 27 12.27 -7.04 7.18
N VAL A 28 12.79 -5.89 6.81
CA VAL A 28 12.93 -5.50 5.41
C VAL A 28 14.29 -4.88 5.12
N PHE A 29 14.76 -5.12 3.90
CA PHE A 29 16.05 -4.64 3.39
C PHE A 29 15.83 -3.98 2.04
N LEU A 30 16.21 -2.71 1.93
CA LEU A 30 15.96 -1.93 0.72
C LEU A 30 17.04 -0.88 0.45
N HIS A 31 17.11 -0.47 -0.81
CA HIS A 31 17.81 0.73 -1.24
C HIS A 31 16.96 1.96 -0.86
N GLU A 32 17.55 2.95 -0.17
CA GLU A 32 16.87 4.15 0.34
C GLU A 32 16.02 4.86 -0.73
N ASP A 33 16.57 5.01 -1.95
CA ASP A 33 15.88 5.72 -3.03
C ASP A 33 14.58 5.05 -3.52
N VAL A 34 14.28 3.79 -3.14
CA VAL A 34 12.94 3.19 -3.37
C VAL A 34 11.85 4.01 -2.67
N LEU A 35 12.16 4.66 -1.54
CA LEU A 35 11.24 5.51 -0.79
C LEU A 35 10.96 6.86 -1.49
N LYS A 36 11.71 7.18 -2.55
CA LYS A 36 11.64 8.44 -3.28
C LYS A 36 11.04 8.28 -4.67
N GLU A 37 10.66 7.06 -5.04
CA GLU A 37 10.03 6.78 -6.33
C GLU A 37 8.66 7.46 -6.45
N GLU A 38 8.36 7.93 -7.65
CA GLU A 38 7.11 8.63 -7.91
C GLU A 38 5.96 7.64 -8.07
N VAL A 39 4.85 7.93 -7.37
CA VAL A 39 3.60 7.17 -7.52
C VAL A 39 2.96 7.56 -8.86
N PRO A 40 2.56 6.59 -9.70
CA PRO A 40 1.87 6.88 -10.96
C PRO A 40 0.62 7.74 -10.74
N SER A 41 0.36 8.67 -11.65
CA SER A 41 -0.76 9.60 -11.55
C SER A 41 -2.11 8.92 -11.79
N ALA A 42 -3.19 9.56 -11.35
CA ALA A 42 -4.55 9.02 -11.48
C ALA A 42 -5.02 8.83 -12.93
N ASP A 43 -4.37 9.51 -13.89
CA ASP A 43 -4.59 9.44 -15.33
C ASP A 43 -3.68 8.42 -16.05
N THR A 44 -3.00 7.53 -15.31
CA THR A 44 -2.20 6.44 -15.87
C THR A 44 -3.04 5.55 -16.82
N ASP A 45 -2.52 5.30 -18.02
CA ASP A 45 -3.14 4.40 -19.00
C ASP A 45 -2.85 2.92 -18.67
N PHE A 46 -3.76 2.28 -17.94
CA PHE A 46 -3.67 0.86 -17.58
C PHE A 46 -3.84 -0.12 -18.75
N PHE A 47 -4.23 0.35 -19.93
CA PHE A 47 -4.32 -0.48 -21.14
C PHE A 47 -3.07 -0.36 -22.04
N GLY A 48 -2.19 0.59 -21.73
CA GLY A 48 -0.91 0.78 -22.40
C GLY A 48 0.20 -0.12 -21.86
N ASP A 49 1.43 0.17 -22.29
CA ASP A 49 2.63 -0.47 -21.76
C ASP A 49 3.01 0.14 -20.40
N LEU A 50 3.00 -0.69 -19.36
CA LEU A 50 3.32 -0.31 -17.99
C LEU A 50 4.74 -0.69 -17.59
N SER A 51 5.53 -1.33 -18.47
CA SER A 51 6.88 -1.85 -18.13
C SER A 51 7.79 -0.80 -17.52
N GLY A 52 7.76 0.45 -18.01
CA GLY A 52 8.57 1.54 -17.43
C GLY A 52 8.26 1.84 -15.96
N ILE A 53 6.99 1.73 -15.55
CA ILE A 53 6.57 1.91 -14.15
C ILE A 53 7.09 0.75 -13.31
N PHE A 54 6.92 -0.49 -13.78
CA PHE A 54 7.41 -1.67 -13.08
C PHE A 54 8.94 -1.64 -12.92
N GLU A 55 9.68 -1.28 -13.98
CA GLU A 55 11.13 -1.15 -13.94
C GLU A 55 11.58 -0.07 -12.95
N ALA A 56 10.94 1.09 -12.90
CA ALA A 56 11.25 2.14 -11.94
C ALA A 56 11.16 1.61 -10.48
N TRP A 57 10.06 0.91 -10.16
CA TRP A 57 9.78 0.41 -8.81
C TRP A 57 10.53 -0.87 -8.42
N THR A 58 11.06 -1.64 -9.38
CA THR A 58 11.70 -2.96 -9.12
C THR A 58 13.18 -3.04 -9.48
N SER A 59 13.73 -2.01 -10.14
CA SER A 59 15.15 -1.94 -10.52
C SER A 59 16.11 -1.88 -9.33
N ARG A 60 15.66 -1.32 -8.20
CA ARG A 60 16.44 -1.22 -6.97
C ARG A 60 16.12 -2.36 -6.01
N TYR A 61 17.08 -2.73 -5.19
CA TYR A 61 16.92 -3.79 -4.21
C TYR A 61 15.84 -3.43 -3.17
N ALA A 62 14.87 -4.32 -3.00
CA ALA A 62 13.88 -4.30 -1.93
C ALA A 62 13.36 -5.72 -1.71
N ALA A 63 13.56 -6.27 -0.52
CA ALA A 63 13.20 -7.65 -0.17
C ALA A 63 12.79 -7.76 1.30
N THR A 64 11.86 -8.69 1.57
CA THR A 64 11.57 -9.17 2.92
C THR A 64 12.67 -10.10 3.44
N ASP A 65 12.73 -10.34 4.74
CA ASP A 65 13.78 -11.13 5.37
C ASP A 65 13.78 -12.59 4.91
N GLU A 66 12.63 -13.15 4.53
CA GLU A 66 12.54 -14.55 4.08
C GLU A 66 13.32 -14.82 2.80
N ILE A 67 13.42 -13.82 1.92
CA ILE A 67 14.09 -13.92 0.62
C ILE A 67 15.30 -12.98 0.49
N HIS A 68 15.72 -12.37 1.60
CA HIS A 68 16.85 -11.45 1.62
C HIS A 68 18.16 -12.20 1.31
N ASP A 69 18.86 -11.72 0.28
CA ASP A 69 20.22 -12.13 -0.06
C ASP A 69 21.20 -11.02 0.33
N ASN A 70 22.00 -11.27 1.38
CA ASN A 70 22.96 -10.30 1.91
C ASN A 70 24.11 -10.01 0.94
N GLU A 71 24.63 -11.02 0.24
CA GLU A 71 25.74 -10.82 -0.71
C GLU A 71 25.28 -9.95 -1.88
N ARG A 72 24.08 -10.20 -2.39
CA ARG A 72 23.46 -9.38 -3.43
C ARG A 72 23.18 -7.96 -2.94
N PHE A 73 22.63 -7.81 -1.73
CA PHE A 73 22.34 -6.50 -1.15
C PHE A 73 23.61 -5.66 -0.99
N GLU A 74 24.68 -6.23 -0.45
CA GLU A 74 25.95 -5.53 -0.27
C GLU A 74 26.60 -5.15 -1.61
N LYS A 75 26.42 -6.00 -2.64
CA LYS A 75 26.94 -5.75 -3.99
C LYS A 75 26.15 -4.69 -4.75
N GLU A 76 24.83 -4.67 -4.61
CA GLU A 76 23.94 -3.80 -5.40
C GLU A 76 23.65 -2.45 -4.73
N VAL A 77 23.76 -2.36 -3.39
CA VAL A 77 23.37 -1.16 -2.63
C VAL A 77 24.58 -0.54 -1.94
N PRO A 78 24.91 0.75 -2.23
CA PRO A 78 25.94 1.50 -1.50
C PRO A 78 25.66 1.54 0.00
N GLU A 79 26.70 1.49 0.84
CA GLU A 79 26.58 1.39 2.30
C GLU A 79 25.73 2.52 2.91
N ASP A 80 25.88 3.76 2.41
CA ASP A 80 25.12 4.94 2.82
C ASP A 80 23.65 4.93 2.35
N LYS A 81 23.29 3.99 1.47
CA LYS A 81 21.95 3.81 0.89
C LYS A 81 21.26 2.54 1.37
N ARG A 82 21.89 1.75 2.24
CA ARG A 82 21.31 0.54 2.81
C ARG A 82 20.34 0.91 3.92
N VAL A 83 19.09 0.48 3.77
CA VAL A 83 18.08 0.61 4.81
C VAL A 83 17.71 -0.79 5.30
N THR A 84 17.83 -0.99 6.60
CA THR A 84 17.27 -2.14 7.32
C THR A 84 16.23 -1.62 8.29
N ALA A 85 14.99 -2.07 8.14
CA ALA A 85 13.87 -1.57 8.93
C ALA A 85 12.90 -2.70 9.27
N ARG A 86 11.88 -2.36 10.05
CA ARG A 86 10.68 -3.18 10.23
C ARG A 86 9.50 -2.51 9.52
N GLY A 87 8.47 -3.29 9.21
CA GLY A 87 7.27 -2.76 8.60
C GLY A 87 6.07 -3.69 8.69
N ILE A 88 4.91 -3.11 8.38
CA ILE A 88 3.60 -3.75 8.42
C ILE A 88 3.16 -4.02 6.98
N GLU A 89 2.91 -5.29 6.66
CA GLU A 89 2.41 -5.71 5.37
C GLU A 89 0.93 -5.34 5.20
N VAL A 90 0.63 -4.45 4.26
CA VAL A 90 -0.73 -3.94 4.00
C VAL A 90 -1.34 -4.51 2.72
N GLY A 91 -0.54 -5.17 1.88
CA GLY A 91 -1.04 -5.87 0.71
C GLY A 91 -0.01 -6.79 0.08
N HIS A 92 -0.49 -7.75 -0.71
CA HIS A 92 0.32 -8.79 -1.31
C HIS A 92 -0.23 -9.17 -2.68
N ILE A 93 0.64 -9.19 -3.69
CA ILE A 93 0.32 -9.60 -5.04
C ILE A 93 1.08 -10.88 -5.42
N PHE A 94 0.39 -11.79 -6.10
CA PHE A 94 0.94 -13.07 -6.55
C PHE A 94 0.54 -13.32 -8.00
N HIS A 95 1.47 -13.84 -8.80
CA HIS A 95 1.15 -14.62 -10.00
C HIS A 95 1.54 -16.06 -9.72
N PHE A 96 0.58 -16.98 -9.90
CA PHE A 96 0.72 -18.40 -9.58
C PHE A 96 0.42 -19.31 -10.78
N GLY A 97 0.47 -18.75 -11.99
CA GLY A 97 0.28 -19.47 -13.25
C GLY A 97 -0.99 -20.31 -13.24
N THR A 98 -0.86 -21.61 -13.51
CA THR A 98 -2.00 -22.52 -13.66
C THR A 98 -2.39 -23.25 -12.36
N LYS A 99 -1.77 -22.93 -11.21
CA LYS A 99 -1.87 -23.70 -9.96
C LYS A 99 -3.28 -24.10 -9.55
N TYR A 100 -4.27 -23.23 -9.75
CA TYR A 100 -5.68 -23.52 -9.46
C TYR A 100 -6.46 -23.94 -10.69
N SER A 101 -6.27 -23.23 -11.80
CA SER A 101 -7.00 -23.46 -13.05
C SER A 101 -6.85 -24.89 -13.59
N GLU A 102 -5.65 -25.48 -13.54
CA GLU A 102 -5.37 -26.82 -14.06
C GLU A 102 -6.07 -27.93 -13.26
N PRO A 103 -5.89 -28.05 -11.92
CA PRO A 103 -6.58 -29.07 -11.14
C PRO A 103 -8.10 -28.88 -11.07
N MET A 104 -8.59 -27.65 -11.25
CA MET A 104 -10.04 -27.36 -11.30
C MET A 104 -10.66 -27.59 -12.69
N GLY A 105 -9.85 -27.87 -13.71
CA GLY A 105 -10.32 -28.03 -15.08
C GLY A 105 -10.85 -26.74 -15.71
N ALA A 106 -10.43 -25.57 -15.23
CA ALA A 106 -10.80 -24.28 -15.79
C ALA A 106 -10.11 -24.10 -17.15
N LYS A 107 -10.89 -24.08 -18.22
CA LYS A 107 -10.41 -23.95 -19.60
C LYS A 107 -11.23 -22.93 -20.35
N VAL A 108 -10.57 -22.18 -21.24
CA VAL A 108 -11.20 -21.22 -22.14
C VAL A 108 -10.74 -21.49 -23.58
N GLN A 109 -11.55 -21.09 -24.56
CA GLN A 109 -11.16 -21.20 -25.96
C GLN A 109 -10.18 -20.07 -26.33
N GLY A 110 -9.00 -20.44 -26.82
CA GLY A 110 -7.99 -19.52 -27.32
C GLY A 110 -8.30 -19.01 -28.72
N PRO A 111 -7.50 -18.04 -29.24
CA PRO A 111 -7.69 -17.46 -30.57
C PRO A 111 -7.59 -18.47 -31.72
N ASP A 112 -6.88 -19.56 -31.52
CA ASP A 112 -6.72 -20.69 -32.46
C ASP A 112 -7.84 -21.75 -32.33
N GLY A 113 -8.81 -21.51 -31.46
CA GLY A 113 -9.91 -22.42 -31.17
C GLY A 113 -9.56 -23.56 -30.21
N GLN A 114 -8.31 -23.68 -29.75
CA GLN A 114 -7.88 -24.70 -28.80
C GLN A 114 -8.26 -24.32 -27.36
N LEU A 115 -8.46 -25.32 -26.51
CA LEU A 115 -8.68 -25.07 -25.09
C LEU A 115 -7.35 -24.77 -24.39
N VAL A 116 -7.26 -23.60 -23.77
CA VAL A 116 -6.13 -23.17 -22.94
C VAL A 116 -6.54 -23.10 -21.48
N VAL A 117 -5.60 -23.40 -20.59
CA VAL A 117 -5.76 -23.25 -19.14
C VAL A 117 -5.32 -21.82 -18.79
N PRO A 118 -6.20 -20.98 -18.20
CA PRO A 118 -5.84 -19.60 -17.88
C PRO A 118 -4.72 -19.51 -16.85
N GLU A 119 -3.76 -18.62 -17.07
CA GLU A 119 -2.86 -18.18 -16.01
C GLU A 119 -3.57 -17.22 -15.05
N MET A 120 -3.18 -17.25 -13.78
CA MET A 120 -3.90 -16.57 -12.72
C MET A 120 -2.95 -15.91 -11.71
N GLY A 121 -3.49 -14.92 -11.02
CA GLY A 121 -2.87 -14.25 -9.89
C GLY A 121 -3.91 -13.81 -8.86
N SER A 122 -3.46 -13.38 -7.69
CA SER A 122 -4.31 -12.79 -6.66
C SER A 122 -3.68 -11.53 -6.09
N TYR A 123 -4.54 -10.60 -5.67
CA TYR A 123 -4.15 -9.30 -5.15
C TYR A 123 -4.94 -9.06 -3.86
N GLY A 124 -4.25 -9.06 -2.73
CA GLY A 124 -4.84 -8.86 -1.41
C GLY A 124 -4.49 -7.50 -0.84
N VAL A 125 -5.45 -6.84 -0.20
CA VAL A 125 -5.25 -5.62 0.59
C VAL A 125 -5.90 -5.81 1.95
N GLY A 126 -5.14 -5.61 3.01
CA GLY A 126 -5.61 -5.72 4.38
C GLY A 126 -6.41 -4.49 4.81
N VAL A 127 -7.65 -4.35 4.35
CA VAL A 127 -8.47 -3.13 4.58
C VAL A 127 -8.60 -2.77 6.07
N SER A 128 -8.89 -3.74 6.94
CA SER A 128 -8.97 -3.50 8.39
C SER A 128 -7.58 -3.28 9.02
N ARG A 129 -6.54 -3.91 8.47
CA ARG A 129 -5.15 -3.74 8.93
C ARG A 129 -4.63 -2.34 8.63
N LEU A 130 -5.04 -1.74 7.51
CA LEU A 130 -4.64 -0.38 7.11
C LEU A 130 -4.92 0.66 8.20
N ALA A 131 -6.03 0.57 8.92
CA ALA A 131 -6.34 1.52 10.00
C ALA A 131 -5.23 1.54 11.07
N GLY A 132 -4.76 0.37 11.52
CA GLY A 132 -3.66 0.26 12.47
C GLY A 132 -2.33 0.72 11.86
N ALA A 133 -2.03 0.29 10.64
CA ALA A 133 -0.78 0.66 9.97
C ALA A 133 -0.67 2.18 9.73
N ILE A 134 -1.77 2.85 9.41
CA ILE A 134 -1.82 4.31 9.26
C ILE A 134 -1.56 5.00 10.59
N ILE A 135 -2.17 4.54 11.68
CA ILE A 135 -1.95 5.10 13.03
C ILE A 135 -0.48 4.92 13.43
N GLU A 136 0.09 3.73 13.26
CA GLU A 136 1.50 3.46 13.57
C GLU A 136 2.44 4.39 12.80
N ALA A 137 2.13 4.68 11.53
CA ALA A 137 2.93 5.60 10.70
C ALA A 137 2.62 7.09 10.90
N SER A 138 1.47 7.43 11.51
CA SER A 138 0.93 8.79 11.56
C SER A 138 0.36 9.11 12.94
N HIS A 139 1.24 9.24 13.93
CA HIS A 139 0.90 9.65 15.29
C HIS A 139 1.99 10.51 15.93
N ASP A 140 1.65 11.18 17.01
CA ASP A 140 2.58 11.85 17.92
C ASP A 140 2.19 11.59 19.39
N ASP A 141 2.86 12.27 20.32
CA ASP A 141 2.57 12.16 21.75
C ASP A 141 1.14 12.58 22.14
N ALA A 142 0.46 13.36 21.30
CA ALA A 142 -0.90 13.85 21.53
C ALA A 142 -1.99 12.93 20.93
N GLY A 143 -1.63 12.04 20.01
CA GLY A 143 -2.50 10.99 19.50
C GLY A 143 -2.37 10.77 17.99
N ILE A 144 -3.50 10.38 17.37
CA ILE A 144 -3.57 10.01 15.95
C ILE A 144 -3.54 11.25 15.06
N ILE A 145 -2.75 11.19 13.99
CA ILE A 145 -2.73 12.19 12.91
C ILE A 145 -3.25 11.51 11.64
N TRP A 146 -4.56 11.56 11.41
CA TRP A 146 -5.13 10.96 10.20
C TRP A 146 -4.71 11.74 8.94
N PRO A 147 -4.25 11.06 7.88
CA PRO A 147 -4.23 11.65 6.55
C PRO A 147 -5.66 12.02 6.14
N VAL A 148 -5.85 13.23 5.58
CA VAL A 148 -7.17 13.77 5.22
C VAL A 148 -8.06 12.77 4.46
N PRO A 149 -7.59 12.01 3.45
CA PRO A 149 -8.44 11.09 2.68
C PRO A 149 -9.04 9.92 3.48
N VAL A 150 -8.54 9.64 4.68
CA VAL A 150 -8.98 8.53 5.54
C VAL A 150 -9.40 9.01 6.94
N ALA A 151 -9.38 10.32 7.18
CA ALA A 151 -9.86 10.89 8.42
C ALA A 151 -11.38 10.66 8.53
N PRO A 152 -11.92 10.39 9.73
CA PRO A 152 -13.36 10.21 9.91
C PRO A 152 -14.15 11.50 9.65
N PHE A 153 -13.52 12.66 9.88
CA PHE A 153 -13.98 13.99 9.54
C PHE A 153 -12.75 14.83 9.17
N GLU A 154 -12.90 15.78 8.27
CA GLU A 154 -11.82 16.69 7.87
C GLU A 154 -11.58 17.79 8.90
N VAL A 155 -12.64 18.22 9.61
CA VAL A 155 -12.59 19.31 10.58
C VAL A 155 -13.29 18.92 11.89
N GLY A 156 -12.60 19.11 13.02
CA GLY A 156 -13.23 19.02 14.35
C GLY A 156 -13.65 20.40 14.85
N LEU A 157 -14.96 20.71 14.84
CA LEU A 157 -15.48 21.98 15.33
C LEU A 157 -15.79 21.92 16.84
N ILE A 158 -15.06 22.70 17.65
CA ILE A 158 -15.20 22.69 19.12
C ILE A 158 -15.72 24.05 19.61
N ASN A 159 -16.90 24.05 20.23
CA ASN A 159 -17.45 25.22 20.91
C ASN A 159 -16.90 25.31 22.35
N LEU A 160 -16.04 26.30 22.60
CA LEU A 160 -15.38 26.47 23.89
C LEU A 160 -16.29 27.07 24.98
N ARG A 161 -17.50 27.54 24.63
CA ARG A 161 -18.48 28.10 25.58
C ARG A 161 -19.91 27.78 25.16
N ALA A 162 -20.26 26.49 25.14
CA ALA A 162 -21.61 26.04 24.81
C ALA A 162 -22.68 26.75 25.65
N GLY A 163 -23.73 27.26 24.99
CA GLY A 163 -24.82 28.01 25.58
C GLY A 163 -24.63 29.52 25.61
N ASP A 164 -23.45 30.03 25.21
CA ASP A 164 -23.28 31.46 24.91
C ASP A 164 -23.77 31.75 23.50
N ALA A 165 -24.67 32.74 23.38
CA ALA A 165 -25.32 33.05 22.11
C ALA A 165 -24.35 33.43 20.99
N GLY A 166 -23.19 34.01 21.32
CA GLY A 166 -22.18 34.38 20.33
C GLY A 166 -21.45 33.17 19.78
N THR A 167 -20.95 32.29 20.66
CA THR A 167 -20.21 31.09 20.23
C THR A 167 -21.13 30.04 19.60
N ASP A 168 -22.35 29.89 20.09
CA ASP A 168 -23.33 28.96 19.50
C ASP A 168 -23.68 29.39 18.06
N ALA A 169 -23.97 30.68 17.84
CA ALA A 169 -24.26 31.20 16.50
C ALA A 169 -23.05 31.06 15.55
N ALA A 170 -21.84 31.37 16.03
CA ALA A 170 -20.62 31.25 15.24
C ALA A 170 -20.31 29.79 14.85
N CYS A 171 -20.46 28.85 15.79
CA CYS A 171 -20.28 27.42 15.49
C CYS A 171 -21.32 26.93 14.49
N GLN A 172 -22.60 27.30 14.64
CA GLN A 172 -23.63 26.91 13.68
C GLN A 172 -23.34 27.46 12.27
N GLU A 173 -22.96 28.73 12.17
CA GLU A 173 -22.61 29.35 10.89
C GLU A 173 -21.41 28.66 10.21
N LEU A 174 -20.38 28.28 10.98
CA LEU A 174 -19.23 27.56 10.45
C LEU A 174 -19.59 26.15 10.00
N TYR A 175 -20.37 25.43 10.81
CA TYR A 175 -20.88 24.10 10.46
C TYR A 175 -21.63 24.15 9.12
N ASP A 176 -22.61 25.05 9.00
CA ASP A 176 -23.42 25.17 7.78
C ASP A 176 -22.58 25.49 6.55
N LYS A 177 -21.57 26.38 6.68
CA LYS A 177 -20.67 26.74 5.57
C LYS A 177 -19.76 25.60 5.16
N LEU A 178 -19.18 24.88 6.10
CA LEU A 178 -18.28 23.76 5.84
C LEU A 178 -19.05 22.60 5.20
N SER A 179 -20.19 22.21 5.78
CA SER A 179 -21.05 21.17 5.19
C SER A 179 -21.57 21.57 3.80
N SER A 180 -21.93 22.83 3.58
CA SER A 180 -22.36 23.32 2.26
C SER A 180 -21.23 23.31 1.22
N ALA A 181 -19.97 23.36 1.66
CA ALA A 181 -18.80 23.21 0.80
C ALA A 181 -18.43 21.74 0.55
N GLY A 182 -19.16 20.78 1.13
CA GLY A 182 -18.89 19.35 1.02
C GLY A 182 -17.73 18.87 1.89
N ILE A 183 -17.36 19.65 2.91
CA ILE A 183 -16.33 19.29 3.90
C ILE A 183 -17.01 18.54 5.05
N ASP A 184 -16.47 17.37 5.39
CA ASP A 184 -16.95 16.59 6.53
C ASP A 184 -16.49 17.25 7.85
N VAL A 185 -17.45 17.78 8.62
CA VAL A 185 -17.28 18.52 9.88
C VAL A 185 -18.16 17.98 11.00
#